data_AF-A0A5N3UKP0-F1
#
_entry.id   AF-A0A5N3UKP0-F1
#
_cell.length_a   1.000
_cell.length_b   1.000
_cell.length_c   1.000
_cell.angle_alpha   90.00
_cell.angle_beta   90.00
_cell.angle_gamma   90.00
#
_symmetry.space_group_name_H-M   'P 1'
#
loop_
_entity.id
_entity.type
_entity.pdbx_description
1 polymer ?
#
loop_
_entity_poly.entity_id
_entity_poly.type
_entity_poly.pdbx_seq_one_letter_code
_entity_poly.pdbx_strand_id
1 'polypeptide(L)'
;MPRSAGLFLLLLVLQPPPAAGLGPRSAGGRNPECAPCRPERCPAPERCPAPGIVARDECGCCARCLGAEGASCGGRAGARCGPG
;
A
#
# COMPACT_ATOMS: atom_id res chain seq x y z
N MET A 1 -24.97 41.87 -7.61
CA MET A 1 -23.98 41.37 -6.63
C MET A 1 -23.09 40.31 -7.29
N PRO A 2 -21.91 40.65 -7.87
CA PRO A 2 -21.05 39.66 -8.55
C PRO A 2 -19.69 39.39 -7.87
N ARG A 3 -19.38 40.09 -6.76
CA ARG A 3 -18.05 40.03 -6.13
C ARG A 3 -17.75 38.71 -5.40
N SER A 4 -18.79 37.96 -5.01
CA SER A 4 -18.64 36.73 -4.23
C SER A 4 -18.20 35.53 -5.08
N ALA A 5 -18.54 35.52 -6.38
CA ALA A 5 -18.21 34.40 -7.26
C ALA A 5 -16.71 34.30 -7.56
N GLY A 6 -16.04 35.44 -7.74
CA GLY A 6 -14.58 35.47 -7.97
C GLY A 6 -13.79 35.04 -6.75
N LEU A 7 -14.24 35.45 -5.55
CA LEU A 7 -13.62 35.07 -4.28
C LEU A 7 -13.74 33.57 -4.01
N PHE A 8 -14.87 32.96 -4.39
CA PHE A 8 -15.09 31.53 -4.28
C PHE A 8 -14.17 30.72 -5.21
N LEU A 9 -13.98 31.17 -6.45
CA LEU A 9 -13.03 30.57 -7.40
C LEU A 9 -11.58 30.65 -6.90
N LEU A 10 -11.20 31.80 -6.32
CA LEU A 10 -9.84 32.02 -5.82
C LEU A 10 -9.53 31.14 -4.59
N LEU A 11 -10.51 30.93 -3.72
CA LEU A 11 -10.41 29.97 -2.61
C LEU A 11 -10.25 28.53 -3.10
N LEU A 12 -11.01 28.12 -4.12
CA LEU A 12 -10.92 26.80 -4.74
C LEU A 12 -9.53 26.50 -5.33
N VAL A 13 -8.90 27.49 -5.97
CA VAL A 13 -7.54 27.36 -6.53
C VAL A 13 -6.47 27.30 -5.44
N LEU A 14 -6.69 27.99 -4.31
CA LEU A 14 -5.73 28.01 -3.20
C LEU A 14 -5.89 26.81 -2.26
N GLN A 15 -6.96 26.01 -2.40
CA GLN A 15 -7.10 24.80 -1.63
C GLN A 15 -6.00 23.79 -2.03
N PRO A 16 -5.16 23.35 -1.08
CA PRO A 16 -4.22 22.27 -1.35
C PRO A 16 -5.01 21.06 -1.84
N PRO A 17 -4.50 20.31 -2.84
CA PRO A 17 -5.16 19.09 -3.27
C PRO A 17 -5.40 18.24 -2.02
N PRO A 18 -6.59 17.62 -1.85
CA PRO A 18 -6.80 16.72 -0.75
C PRO A 18 -5.65 15.73 -0.83
N ALA A 19 -4.78 15.78 0.17
CA ALA A 19 -3.64 14.89 0.21
C ALA A 19 -4.23 13.49 0.05
N ALA A 20 -3.92 12.83 -1.05
CA ALA A 20 -4.13 11.40 -1.24
C ALA A 20 -3.17 10.63 -0.30
N GLY A 21 -2.96 11.15 0.91
CA GLY A 21 -2.24 10.54 1.99
C GLY A 21 -3.26 9.80 2.83
N LEU A 22 -3.44 8.53 2.50
CA LEU A 22 -3.30 7.41 3.44
C LEU A 22 -3.73 6.12 2.73
N GLY A 23 -2.90 5.73 1.76
CA GLY A 23 -2.75 4.37 1.26
C GLY A 23 -3.97 3.80 0.51
N PRO A 24 -3.77 2.85 -0.41
CA PRO A 24 -4.87 2.00 -0.75
C PRO A 24 -5.26 1.30 0.56
N ARG A 25 -6.47 1.60 1.05
CA ARG A 25 -7.31 0.53 1.61
C ARG A 25 -7.56 -0.43 0.45
N SER A 26 -6.52 -1.15 0.03
CA SER A 26 -6.68 -2.42 -0.62
C SER A 26 -7.44 -3.22 0.41
N ALA A 27 -8.76 -3.28 0.21
CA ALA A 27 -9.57 -4.39 0.62
C ALA A 27 -8.64 -5.60 0.48
N GLY A 28 -8.23 -6.17 1.62
CA GLY A 28 -7.56 -7.47 1.63
C GLY A 28 -8.34 -8.33 0.66
N GLY A 29 -7.61 -8.94 -0.28
CA GLY A 29 -8.17 -9.50 -1.50
C GLY A 29 -9.48 -10.20 -1.18
N ARG A 30 -10.52 -9.93 -1.97
CA ARG A 30 -11.80 -10.64 -1.91
C ARG A 30 -11.62 -12.09 -2.35
N ASN A 31 -10.59 -12.77 -1.85
CA ASN A 31 -10.47 -14.20 -1.94
C ASN A 31 -11.38 -14.75 -0.82
N PRO A 32 -12.48 -15.43 -1.17
CA PRO A 32 -13.42 -15.97 -0.20
C PRO A 32 -12.79 -17.02 0.74
N GLU A 33 -11.60 -17.52 0.43
CA GLU A 33 -10.84 -18.45 1.26
C GLU A 33 -10.01 -17.74 2.35
N CYS A 34 -9.82 -16.42 2.24
CA CYS A 34 -9.05 -15.65 3.21
C CYS A 34 -9.91 -15.24 4.40
N ALA A 35 -9.40 -15.49 5.61
CA ALA A 35 -10.01 -15.00 6.84
C ALA A 35 -9.99 -13.46 6.91
N PRO A 36 -10.88 -12.83 7.71
CA PRO A 36 -10.83 -11.39 7.95
C PRO A 36 -9.45 -10.95 8.44
N CYS A 37 -8.88 -9.94 7.79
CA CYS A 37 -7.57 -9.41 8.13
C CYS A 37 -7.58 -8.81 9.55
N ARG A 38 -6.63 -9.24 10.38
CA ARG A 38 -6.35 -8.68 11.71
C ARG A 38 -4.94 -8.08 11.72
N PRO A 39 -4.79 -6.79 11.34
CA PRO A 39 -3.48 -6.19 11.14
C PRO A 39 -2.64 -6.14 12.43
N GLU A 40 -3.27 -6.21 13.60
CA GLU A 40 -2.62 -6.25 14.91
C GLU A 40 -1.85 -7.56 15.15
N ARG A 41 -2.18 -8.62 14.40
CA ARG A 41 -1.50 -9.92 14.45
C ARG A 41 -0.40 -10.04 13.41
N CYS A 42 -0.23 -9.05 12.54
CA CYS A 42 0.84 -9.08 11.57
C CYS A 42 2.19 -8.98 12.29
N PRO A 43 3.22 -9.67 11.79
CA PRO A 43 4.57 -9.47 12.29
C PRO A 43 4.94 -7.99 12.15
N ALA A 44 5.67 -7.46 13.14
CA ALA A 44 6.14 -6.10 13.09
C ALA A 44 6.89 -5.87 11.76
N PRO A 45 6.65 -4.75 11.06
CA PRO A 45 7.27 -4.51 9.78
C PRO A 45 8.78 -4.38 9.99
N GLU A 46 9.53 -5.42 9.65
CA GLU A 46 10.97 -5.30 9.48
C GLU A 46 11.20 -4.35 8.29
N ARG A 47 12.04 -3.34 8.49
CA ARG A 47 12.51 -2.52 7.36
C ARG A 47 13.17 -3.46 6.37
N CYS A 48 12.59 -3.58 5.17
CA CYS A 48 13.17 -4.45 4.17
C CYS A 48 14.59 -3.98 3.85
N PRO A 49 15.60 -4.86 3.96
CA PRO A 49 16.96 -4.50 3.58
C PRO A 49 16.96 -4.14 2.10
N ALA A 50 17.56 -3.01 1.73
CA ALA A 50 17.68 -2.62 0.33
C ALA A 50 18.45 -3.72 -0.45
N PRO A 51 17.99 -4.13 -1.65
CA PRO A 51 16.94 -3.55 -2.50
C PRO A 51 15.55 -4.21 -2.35
N GLY A 52 15.26 -4.81 -1.19
CA GLY A 52 14.01 -5.53 -0.92
C GLY A 52 12.76 -4.65 -1.01
N ILE A 53 11.70 -5.24 -1.54
CA ILE A 53 10.42 -4.57 -1.80
C ILE A 53 9.41 -4.98 -0.74
N VAL A 54 8.66 -4.02 -0.21
CA VAL A 54 7.51 -4.30 0.67
C VAL A 54 6.33 -4.71 -0.20
N ALA A 55 5.83 -5.93 -0.01
CA ALA A 55 4.59 -6.41 -0.62
C ALA A 55 3.63 -6.91 0.45
N ARG A 56 2.36 -7.13 0.07
CA ARG A 56 1.39 -7.79 0.95
C ARG A 56 1.40 -9.30 0.71
N ASP A 57 0.97 -10.06 1.71
CA ASP A 57 0.71 -11.49 1.58
C ASP A 57 -0.38 -11.80 0.53
N GLU A 58 -0.61 -13.09 0.24
CA GLU A 58 -1.60 -13.56 -0.73
C GLU A 58 -3.03 -13.09 -0.44
N CYS A 59 -3.37 -12.91 0.84
CA CYS A 59 -4.66 -12.39 1.26
C CYS A 59 -4.69 -10.85 1.29
N GLY A 60 -3.59 -10.19 0.98
CA GLY A 60 -3.46 -8.75 1.03
C GLY A 60 -3.53 -8.17 2.44
N CYS A 61 -3.22 -8.93 3.50
CA CYS A 61 -3.34 -8.48 4.88
C CYS A 61 -2.03 -7.91 5.43
N CYS A 62 -1.02 -8.76 5.61
CA CYS A 62 0.23 -8.38 6.25
C CYS A 62 1.29 -7.93 5.25
N ALA A 63 2.03 -6.88 5.60
CA ALA A 63 3.22 -6.45 4.86
C ALA A 63 4.39 -7.40 5.12
N ARG A 64 5.11 -7.76 4.07
CA ARG A 64 6.27 -8.65 4.09
C ARG A 64 7.31 -8.15 3.10
N CYS A 65 8.58 -8.40 3.42
CA CYS A 65 9.66 -8.15 2.49
C CYS A 65 9.73 -9.28 1.46
N LEU A 66 9.74 -8.90 0.19
CA LEU A 66 10.14 -9.78 -0.90
C LEU A 66 11.63 -9.62 -1.17
N GLY A 67 12.20 -10.63 -1.83
CA GLY A 67 13.54 -10.53 -2.41
C GLY A 67 13.62 -9.35 -3.38
N ALA A 68 14.83 -8.87 -3.64
CA ALA A 68 15.04 -7.84 -4.66
C ALA A 68 14.58 -8.32 -6.05
N GLU A 69 14.21 -7.40 -6.92
CA GLU A 69 13.96 -7.72 -8.33
C GLU A 69 15.17 -8.44 -8.94
N GLY A 70 14.92 -9.52 -9.67
CA GLY A 70 15.98 -10.36 -10.25
C GLY A 70 16.71 -11.27 -9.25
N ALA A 71 16.42 -11.18 -7.94
CA ALA A 71 16.94 -12.13 -6.97
C ALA A 71 16.24 -13.49 -7.08
N SER A 72 16.96 -14.56 -6.73
CA SER A 72 16.36 -15.88 -6.64
C SER A 72 15.24 -15.91 -5.60
N CYS A 73 14.08 -16.42 -6.00
CA CYS A 73 12.92 -16.60 -5.15
C CYS A 73 12.46 -18.06 -5.19
N GLY A 74 11.81 -18.52 -4.12
CA GLY A 74 11.41 -19.90 -3.92
C GLY A 74 12.55 -20.81 -3.44
N GLY A 75 12.20 -22.04 -3.06
CA GLY A 75 13.15 -23.06 -2.65
C GLY A 75 14.08 -22.63 -1.50
N ARG A 76 15.40 -22.87 -1.65
CA ARG A 76 16.42 -22.57 -0.64
C ARG A 76 16.60 -21.08 -0.34
N ALA A 77 16.16 -20.20 -1.25
CA ALA A 77 16.25 -18.75 -1.02
C ALA A 77 15.25 -18.28 0.05
N GLY A 78 14.19 -19.06 0.33
CA GLY A 78 13.17 -18.76 1.35
C GLY A 78 12.28 -17.54 1.06
N ALA A 79 12.67 -16.68 0.12
CA ALA A 79 11.90 -15.52 -0.33
C ALA A 79 10.78 -15.95 -1.30
N ARG A 80 9.62 -15.27 -1.28
CA ARG A 80 8.59 -15.44 -2.31
C ARG A 80 8.87 -14.53 -3.50
N CYS A 81 8.50 -14.98 -4.69
CA CYS A 81 8.55 -14.16 -5.90
C CYS A 81 7.47 -13.08 -5.82
N GLY A 82 7.80 -11.88 -6.30
CA GLY A 82 6.81 -10.83 -6.50
C GLY A 82 5.87 -11.14 -7.66
N PRO A 83 4.73 -10.42 -7.75
CA PRO A 83 3.88 -10.47 -8.94
C PRO A 83 4.65 -9.90 -10.15
N GLY A 84 4.54 -10.56 -11.30
CA GLY A 84 5.15 -10.17 -12.58
C GLY A 84 4.19 -9.42 -13.49
#